data_AF-A0A182T9N0-F1
#
_entry.id   AF-A0A182T9N0-F1
#
_cell.length_a   1.000
_cell.length_b   1.000
_cell.length_c   1.000
_cell.angle_alpha   90.00
_cell.angle_beta   90.00
_cell.angle_gamma   90.00
#
_symmetry.space_group_name_H-M   'P 1'
#
loop_
_entity.id
_entity.type
_entity.pdbx_description
1 polymer ?
#
loop_
_entity_poly.entity_id
_entity_poly.type
_entity_poly.pdbx_seq_one_letter_code
_entity_poly.pdbx_strand_id
1 'polypeptide(L)'
;DVEAPLQLRYIGQPELGDRTRPTLVRSSLDIACTPLVIDFLTEMGFRLDFEYSTKGYMFRKGRMKITVSKILKNMTEPISQSYLVELSVLAPKGQDAIAEDMRIFAEQLKPLVQLEKIDYKRFAQMP
;
A
#
# COMPACT_ATOMS: atom_id res chain seq x y z
N ASP A 1 -12.98 -0.73 18.98
CA ASP A 1 -13.58 -2.04 19.23
C ASP A 1 -12.43 -2.99 19.55
N VAL A 2 -12.28 -3.36 20.81
CA VAL A 2 -11.07 -4.04 21.33
C VAL A 2 -10.98 -5.49 20.81
N GLU A 3 -12.09 -6.03 20.31
CA GLU A 3 -12.19 -7.39 19.77
C GLU A 3 -12.14 -7.45 18.24
N ALA A 4 -11.97 -6.31 17.56
CA ALA A 4 -11.92 -6.31 16.11
C ALA A 4 -10.74 -7.15 15.59
N PRO A 5 -10.94 -7.96 14.53
CA PRO A 5 -9.86 -8.75 13.95
C PRO A 5 -8.78 -7.82 13.39
N LEU A 6 -7.52 -8.21 13.60
CA LEU A 6 -6.35 -7.49 13.10
C LEU A 6 -5.76 -8.21 11.89
N GLN A 7 -5.00 -7.48 11.07
CA GLN A 7 -4.23 -8.06 9.98
C GLN A 7 -2.77 -7.66 10.13
N LEU A 8 -1.89 -8.64 10.25
CA LEU A 8 -0.45 -8.43 10.17
C LEU A 8 -0.02 -8.53 8.70
N ARG A 9 0.65 -7.49 8.20
CA ARG A 9 1.21 -7.46 6.84
C ARG A 9 2.71 -7.22 6.86
N TYR A 10 3.46 -8.12 6.25
CA TYR A 10 4.86 -7.88 5.89
C TYR A 10 4.94 -7.35 4.46
N ILE A 11 5.63 -6.22 4.27
CA ILE A 11 5.95 -5.65 2.96
C ILE A 11 7.47 -5.70 2.77
N GLY A 12 7.91 -6.51 1.82
CA GLY A 12 9.32 -6.62 1.45
C GLY A 12 9.85 -5.41 0.69
N GLN A 13 11.17 -5.38 0.51
CA GLN A 13 11.79 -4.37 -0.34
C GLN A 13 11.27 -4.47 -1.78
N PRO A 14 11.19 -3.35 -2.52
CA PRO A 14 10.97 -3.38 -3.96
C PRO A 14 11.94 -4.34 -4.65
N GLU A 15 11.41 -5.19 -5.53
CA GLU A 15 12.27 -6.00 -6.38
C GLU A 15 13.14 -5.05 -7.23
N LEU A 16 14.46 -5.20 -7.10
CA LEU A 16 15.44 -4.52 -7.95
C LEU A 16 15.37 -5.16 -9.34
N GLY A 17 14.36 -4.74 -10.11
CA GLY A 17 14.09 -5.20 -11.47
C GLY A 17 14.33 -4.11 -12.51
N ASP A 18 14.09 -4.48 -13.77
CA ASP A 18 14.24 -3.60 -14.92
C ASP A 18 13.49 -2.27 -14.73
N ARG A 19 14.18 -1.15 -14.99
CA ARG A 19 13.61 0.21 -14.94
C ARG A 19 12.44 0.35 -15.93
N THR A 20 12.40 -0.49 -16.97
CA THR A 20 11.32 -0.52 -17.96
C THR A 20 10.01 -1.10 -17.43
N ARG A 21 10.02 -1.86 -16.32
CA ARG A 21 8.77 -2.42 -15.76
C ARG A 21 7.81 -1.29 -15.40
N PRO A 22 6.55 -1.35 -15.85
CA PRO A 22 5.62 -0.24 -15.66
C PRO A 22 5.12 -0.11 -14.23
N THR A 23 5.23 -1.17 -13.43
CA THR A 23 4.81 -1.17 -12.02
C THR A 23 5.96 -1.50 -11.08
N LEU A 24 5.73 -1.19 -9.80
CA LEU A 24 6.59 -1.57 -8.70
C LEU A 24 6.11 -2.90 -8.11
N VAL A 25 7.03 -3.84 -7.90
CA VAL A 25 6.72 -5.18 -7.37
C VAL A 25 7.38 -5.37 -6.01
N ARG A 26 6.65 -5.99 -5.08
CA ARG A 26 7.10 -6.33 -3.73
C ARG A 26 6.56 -7.67 -3.29
N SER A 27 7.27 -8.31 -2.36
CA SER A 27 6.69 -9.39 -1.57
C SER A 27 5.70 -8.81 -0.56
N SER A 28 4.48 -9.32 -0.53
CA SER A 28 3.45 -9.01 0.47
C SER A 28 2.99 -10.31 1.11
N LEU A 29 3.03 -10.37 2.44
CA LEU A 29 2.49 -11.49 3.21
C LEU A 29 1.43 -10.94 4.15
N ASP A 30 0.23 -11.48 4.06
CA ASP A 30 -0.95 -11.04 4.79
C ASP A 30 -1.46 -12.16 5.69
N ILE A 31 -1.61 -11.89 6.99
CA ILE A 31 -2.08 -12.87 7.97
C ILE A 31 -3.21 -12.24 8.78
N ALA A 32 -4.34 -12.92 8.86
CA ALA A 32 -5.43 -12.55 9.75
C ALA A 32 -5.09 -12.97 11.18
N CYS A 33 -5.32 -12.08 12.14
CA CYS A 33 -4.88 -12.23 13.52
C CYS A 33 -5.99 -11.86 14.50
N THR A 34 -5.92 -12.47 15.68
CA THR A 34 -6.64 -11.99 16.87
C THR A 34 -5.97 -10.73 17.43
N PRO A 35 -6.64 -9.98 18.32
CA PRO A 35 -6.05 -8.82 19.00
C PRO A 35 -4.72 -9.11 19.73
N LEU A 36 -4.50 -10.35 20.20
CA LEU A 36 -3.27 -10.82 20.86
C LEU A 36 -1.98 -10.67 20.03
N VAL A 37 -2.07 -10.38 18.72
CA VAL A 37 -0.88 -10.18 17.88
C VAL A 37 -0.02 -9.01 18.35
N ILE A 38 -0.61 -7.98 18.97
CA ILE A 38 0.13 -6.83 19.49
C ILE A 38 1.04 -7.26 20.65
N ASP A 39 0.51 -8.04 21.58
CA ASP A 39 1.26 -8.57 22.73
C ASP A 39 2.37 -9.51 22.25
N PHE A 40 2.03 -10.43 21.34
CA PHE A 40 3.00 -11.34 20.72
C PHE A 40 4.17 -10.60 20.07
N LEU A 41 3.92 -9.54 19.30
CA LEU A 41 4.98 -8.73 18.68
C LEU A 41 5.82 -8.00 19.74
N THR A 42 5.17 -7.49 20.79
CA THR A 42 5.86 -6.81 21.89
C THR A 42 6.80 -7.77 22.64
N GLU A 43 6.35 -9.01 22.91
CA GLU A 43 7.16 -10.05 23.55
C GLU A 43 8.33 -10.52 22.67
N MET A 44 8.17 -10.49 21.34
CA MET A 44 9.26 -10.73 20.39
C MET A 44 10.29 -9.59 20.34
N GLY A 45 10.03 -8.46 21.03
CA GLY A 45 10.91 -7.29 21.09
C GLY A 45 10.64 -6.23 20.03
N PHE A 46 9.54 -6.32 19.28
CA PHE A 46 9.13 -5.23 18.41
C PHE A 46 8.65 -4.03 19.23
N ARG A 47 8.89 -2.83 18.71
CA ARG A 47 8.39 -1.58 19.28
C ARG A 47 7.57 -0.86 18.23
N LEU A 48 6.48 -0.23 18.66
CA LEU A 48 5.70 0.64 17.80
C LEU A 48 6.57 1.82 17.36
N ASP A 49 6.79 1.94 16.05
CA ASP A 49 7.54 3.04 15.45
C ASP A 49 6.60 4.24 15.21
N PHE A 50 5.50 4.00 14.50
CA PHE A 50 4.45 4.98 14.26
C PHE A 50 3.09 4.33 14.03
N GLU A 51 2.03 5.11 14.21
CA GLU A 51 0.66 4.73 13.93
C GLU A 51 -0.05 5.84 13.13
N TYR A 52 -0.90 5.45 12.19
CA TYR A 52 -1.73 6.37 11.43
C TYR A 52 -3.06 5.73 11.05
N SER A 53 -4.03 6.57 10.72
CA SER A 53 -5.32 6.16 10.20
C SER A 53 -5.48 6.54 8.75
N THR A 54 -6.29 5.78 8.01
CA THR A 54 -6.70 6.14 6.65
C THR A 54 -8.22 6.19 6.57
N LYS A 55 -8.74 7.23 5.91
CA LYS A 55 -10.17 7.38 5.66
C LYS A 55 -10.39 7.72 4.20
N GLY A 56 -11.25 6.98 3.52
CA GLY A 56 -11.47 7.17 2.09
C GLY A 56 -12.32 6.09 1.45
N TYR A 57 -12.15 5.97 0.14
CA TYR A 57 -12.89 5.05 -0.72
C TYR A 57 -11.98 3.97 -1.28
N MET A 58 -12.53 2.77 -1.43
CA MET A 58 -11.89 1.67 -2.14
C MET A 58 -12.76 1.27 -3.32
N PHE A 59 -12.18 1.27 -4.51
CA PHE A 59 -12.79 0.77 -5.73
C PHE A 59 -12.09 -0.52 -6.18
N ARG A 60 -12.80 -1.35 -6.96
CA ARG A 60 -12.25 -2.56 -7.54
C ARG A 60 -12.58 -2.65 -9.03
N LYS A 61 -11.59 -3.05 -9.83
CA LYS A 61 -11.75 -3.45 -11.24
C LYS A 61 -11.08 -4.82 -11.40
N GLY A 62 -11.87 -5.88 -11.40
CA GLY A 62 -11.33 -7.24 -11.34
C GLY A 62 -10.43 -7.43 -10.10
N ARG A 63 -9.16 -7.78 -10.33
CA ARG A 63 -8.15 -7.96 -9.25
C ARG A 63 -7.47 -6.66 -8.82
N MET A 64 -7.69 -5.57 -9.54
CA MET A 64 -7.12 -4.25 -9.22
C MET A 64 -7.89 -3.60 -8.08
N LYS A 65 -7.15 -3.18 -7.05
CA LYS A 65 -7.65 -2.37 -5.94
C LYS A 65 -7.19 -0.93 -6.15
N ILE A 66 -8.12 0.00 -6.05
CA ILE A 66 -7.85 1.44 -6.12
C ILE A 66 -8.29 2.04 -4.80
N THR A 67 -7.39 2.70 -4.08
CA THR A 67 -7.73 3.39 -2.84
C THR A 67 -7.53 4.89 -3.03
N VAL A 68 -8.53 5.68 -2.61
CA VAL A 68 -8.48 7.14 -2.57
C VAL A 68 -8.73 7.56 -1.13
N SER A 69 -7.68 7.93 -0.40
CA SER A 69 -7.78 8.12 1.05
C SER A 69 -6.98 9.30 1.58
N LYS A 70 -7.50 9.94 2.63
CA LYS A 70 -6.73 10.85 3.49
C LYS A 70 -5.99 10.05 4.55
N ILE A 71 -4.74 10.42 4.79
CA ILE A 71 -3.94 9.92 5.92
C ILE A 71 -4.14 10.87 7.09
N LEU A 72 -4.46 10.31 8.25
CA LEU A 72 -4.80 11.01 9.48
C LEU A 72 -3.75 10.67 10.55
N LYS A 73 -3.11 11.69 11.11
CA LYS A 73 -2.31 11.59 12.32
C LYS A 73 -3.26 11.60 13.53
N ASN A 74 -2.97 10.77 14.53
CA ASN A 74 -3.76 10.66 15.76
C ASN A 74 -5.27 10.53 15.51
N MET A 75 -5.64 9.73 14.50
CA MET A 75 -7.02 9.41 14.09
C MET A 75 -7.89 10.60 13.63
N THR A 76 -7.43 11.84 13.73
CA THR A 76 -8.28 13.03 13.62
C THR A 76 -7.74 14.10 12.68
N GLU A 77 -6.42 14.25 12.60
CA GLU A 77 -5.81 15.36 11.87
C GLU A 77 -5.26 14.92 10.50
N PRO A 78 -5.78 15.44 9.38
CA PRO A 78 -5.20 15.17 8.06
C PRO A 78 -3.77 15.68 7.97
N ILE A 79 -2.83 14.81 7.59
CA ILE A 79 -1.43 15.22 7.40
C ILE A 79 -1.25 16.13 6.19
N SER A 80 -2.21 16.12 5.25
CA SER A 80 -2.23 17.02 4.10
C SER A 80 -3.66 17.27 3.61
N GLN A 81 -3.80 18.27 2.75
CA GLN A 81 -5.07 18.55 2.07
C GLN A 81 -5.34 17.59 0.90
N SER A 82 -4.31 16.91 0.40
CA SER A 82 -4.41 16.00 -0.73
C SER A 82 -4.92 14.61 -0.33
N TYR A 83 -5.46 13.89 -1.30
CA TYR A 83 -5.76 12.46 -1.16
C TYR A 83 -4.59 11.64 -1.71
N LEU A 84 -4.26 10.55 -1.02
CA LEU A 84 -3.39 9.53 -1.56
C LEU A 84 -4.21 8.60 -2.46
N VAL A 85 -3.78 8.47 -3.71
CA VAL A 85 -4.37 7.55 -4.68
C VAL A 85 -3.38 6.43 -4.96
N GLU A 86 -3.78 5.19 -4.67
CA GLU A 86 -2.97 3.99 -4.93
C GLU A 86 -3.74 3.05 -5.84
N LEU A 87 -3.07 2.52 -6.86
CA LEU A 87 -3.49 1.37 -7.65
C LEU A 87 -2.57 0.19 -7.35
N SER A 88 -3.13 -0.90 -6.82
CA SER A 88 -2.37 -2.08 -6.45
C SER A 88 -3.09 -3.38 -6.82
N VAL A 89 -2.29 -4.44 -7.01
CA VAL A 89 -2.77 -5.81 -7.27
C VAL A 89 -1.96 -6.77 -6.40
N LEU A 90 -2.62 -7.72 -5.75
CA LEU A 90 -1.98 -8.87 -5.13
C LEU A 90 -2.00 -10.02 -6.14
N ALA A 91 -0.83 -10.57 -6.48
CA ALA A 91 -0.69 -11.62 -7.46
C ALA A 91 0.40 -12.63 -7.07
N PRO A 92 0.28 -13.90 -7.50
CA PRO A 92 1.39 -14.85 -7.42
C PRO A 92 2.62 -14.35 -8.19
N LYS A 93 3.81 -14.80 -7.78
CA LYS A 93 5.07 -14.47 -8.46
C LYS A 93 5.03 -14.91 -9.94
N GLY A 94 5.61 -14.10 -10.81
CA GLY A 94 5.76 -14.38 -12.25
C GLY A 94 4.60 -13.96 -13.16
N GLN A 95 3.59 -13.24 -12.64
CA GLN A 95 2.48 -12.73 -13.46
C GLN A 95 2.76 -11.35 -14.04
N ASP A 96 3.75 -11.25 -14.94
CA ASP A 96 4.22 -9.96 -15.48
C ASP A 96 3.17 -9.22 -16.33
N ALA A 97 2.23 -9.94 -16.96
CA ALA A 97 1.16 -9.33 -17.75
C ALA A 97 0.29 -8.35 -16.95
N ILE A 98 0.15 -8.56 -15.63
CA ILE A 98 -0.63 -7.68 -14.75
C ILE A 98 -0.06 -6.26 -14.73
N ALA A 99 1.27 -6.13 -14.83
CA ALA A 99 1.93 -4.83 -14.81
C ALA A 99 1.48 -3.96 -15.99
N GLU A 100 1.30 -4.57 -17.16
CA GLU A 100 0.83 -3.88 -18.37
C GLU A 100 -0.66 -3.54 -18.28
N ASP A 101 -1.49 -4.46 -17.78
CA ASP A 101 -2.91 -4.17 -17.55
C ASP A 101 -3.11 -3.00 -16.58
N MET A 102 -2.30 -2.93 -15.52
CA MET A 102 -2.30 -1.82 -14.57
C MET A 102 -1.90 -0.50 -15.26
N ARG A 103 -0.90 -0.53 -16.14
CA ARG A 103 -0.48 0.64 -16.93
C ARG A 103 -1.59 1.14 -17.84
N ILE A 104 -2.21 0.25 -18.61
CA ILE A 104 -3.32 0.59 -19.51
C ILE A 104 -4.48 1.19 -18.72
N PHE A 105 -4.83 0.60 -17.58
CA PHE A 105 -5.88 1.15 -16.73
C PHE A 105 -5.51 2.52 -16.14
N ALA A 106 -4.27 2.73 -15.71
CA ALA A 106 -3.79 4.03 -15.25
C ALA A 106 -3.91 5.12 -16.35
N GLU A 107 -3.61 4.77 -17.60
CA GLU A 107 -3.79 5.69 -18.74
C GLU A 107 -5.26 6.06 -18.97
N GLN A 108 -6.19 5.10 -18.80
CA GLN A 108 -7.64 5.35 -18.91
C GLN A 108 -8.18 6.28 -17.83
N LEU A 109 -7.49 6.43 -16.69
CA LEU A 109 -7.90 7.34 -15.63
C LEU A 109 -7.51 8.80 -15.90
N LYS A 110 -6.74 9.09 -16.96
CA LYS A 110 -6.43 10.46 -17.35
C LYS A 110 -7.67 11.14 -17.97
N PRO A 111 -7.92 12.43 -17.69
CA PRO A 111 -7.10 13.32 -16.86
C PRO A 111 -7.46 13.32 -15.37
N LEU A 112 -8.43 12.50 -14.92
CA LEU A 112 -8.96 12.53 -13.56
C LEU A 112 -7.87 12.28 -12.51
N VAL A 113 -6.98 11.33 -12.78
CA VAL A 113 -5.81 11.08 -11.93
C VAL A 113 -4.62 10.67 -12.80
N GLN A 114 -3.44 11.14 -12.41
CA GLN A 114 -2.17 10.77 -13.04
C GLN A 114 -1.44 9.83 -12.09
N LEU A 115 -1.41 8.54 -12.42
CA LEU A 115 -0.68 7.55 -11.64
C LEU A 115 0.71 7.36 -12.21
N GLU A 116 1.71 7.48 -11.34
CA GLU A 116 3.11 7.25 -11.69
C GLU A 116 3.69 6.13 -10.84
N LYS A 117 4.64 5.38 -11.42
CA LYS A 117 5.45 4.43 -10.67
C LYS A 117 6.34 5.20 -9.69
N ILE A 118 6.18 4.91 -8.39
CA ILE A 118 6.94 5.54 -7.32
C ILE A 118 8.44 5.16 -7.42
N ASP A 119 9.33 6.16 -7.46
CA ASP A 119 10.77 5.99 -7.35
C ASP A 119 11.25 6.19 -5.91
N TYR A 120 11.59 5.10 -5.22
CA TYR A 120 12.01 5.11 -3.82
C TYR A 120 13.33 5.83 -3.57
N LYS A 121 14.19 5.98 -4.60
CA LYS A 121 15.42 6.76 -4.45
C LYS A 121 15.15 8.22 -4.19
N ARG A 122 13.99 8.74 -4.62
CA ARG A 122 13.56 10.11 -4.34
C ARG A 122 13.19 10.33 -2.88
N PHE A 123 12.74 9.29 -2.18
CA PHE A 123 12.35 9.38 -0.77
C PHE A 123 13.51 9.15 0.18
N ALA A 124 14.51 8.34 -0.21
CA ALA A 124 15.73 8.14 0.58
C ALA A 124 16.62 9.41 0.68
N GLN A 125 16.31 10.47 -0.07
CA GLN A 125 17.01 11.76 -0.05
C GLN A 125 16.21 12.86 0.67
N MET A 126 15.03 12.54 1.23
CA MET A 126 14.33 13.50 2.08
C MET A 126 15.05 13.55 3.44
N PRO A 127 15.44 14.75 3.91
CA PRO A 127 16.20 14.93 5.15
C PRO A 127 15.44 14.48 6.39
#